data_AF-A0AAE1C723-F1
#
_entry.id   AF-A0AAE1C723-F1
#
_cell.length_a   1.000
_cell.length_b   1.000
_cell.length_c   1.000
_cell.angle_alpha   90.00
_cell.angle_beta   90.00
_cell.angle_gamma   90.00
#
_symmetry.space_group_name_H-M   'P 1'
#
loop_
_entity.id
_entity.type
_entity.pdbx_description
1 polymer ?
#
loop_
_entity_poly.entity_id
_entity_poly.type
_entity_poly.pdbx_seq_one_letter_code
_entity_poly.pdbx_strand_id
1 'polypeptide(L)'
;MGTRISLPFKTNWMDPTFGVPLRQPYAGSVPRRASIGGSVDRWFYPSEIANDLQGVDLPAHFIGETLACAWEYARCVIPEYTNWTRYIAFTRIIVVGIVAEFRGSLVDIMASSHVLGYDLDALLATVFGGTPIHEAMAREFRAFVLITADKTSARRHDSELFHRCVNAIAAGPRTWFRLRDCDALARFSVGAALACNDHDDTWFSEPELEVLTELCDTMYDAVAYYKHRAKGEINSTFAYAGADLRAAAWLTLGNPETEIVIDQARQNFKLWNRVDGAAVAEQGNVAWSPAAAERYADAVGRSDSLMFEGLAELLEASETGSCGTCQYKGSYGSEIKGQAEWQSYIQGFPARAAEVFPSLSQQPLVVPVDE
;
A
#
# COMPACT_ATOMS: atom_id res chain seq x y z
N MET A 1 -1.44 -1.04 -38.48
CA MET A 1 -0.73 0.19 -38.05
C MET A 1 -0.96 0.34 -36.55
N GLY A 2 -0.10 -0.28 -35.73
CA GLY A 2 -0.22 -0.24 -34.27
C GLY A 2 0.70 0.84 -33.71
N THR A 3 0.13 1.96 -33.31
CA THR A 3 0.87 3.03 -32.64
C THR A 3 1.19 2.56 -31.22
N ARG A 4 2.46 2.21 -30.95
CA ARG A 4 2.95 1.98 -29.59
C ARG A 4 2.85 3.29 -28.82
N ILE A 5 1.91 3.37 -27.89
CA ILE A 5 1.90 4.42 -26.87
C ILE A 5 3.02 4.10 -25.89
N SER A 6 4.16 4.74 -26.07
CA SER A 6 5.26 4.76 -25.10
C SER A 6 4.93 5.82 -24.05
N LEU A 7 4.33 5.44 -22.93
CA LEU A 7 4.29 6.29 -21.75
C LEU A 7 5.71 6.37 -21.17
N PRO A 8 6.35 7.55 -21.06
CA PRO A 8 7.62 7.67 -20.40
C PRO A 8 7.42 7.62 -18.88
N PHE A 9 7.29 6.41 -18.32
CA PHE A 9 7.46 6.21 -16.89
C PHE A 9 8.95 6.41 -16.54
N LYS A 10 9.33 7.62 -16.12
CA LYS A 10 10.63 7.86 -15.49
C LYS A 10 10.60 7.20 -14.10
N THR A 11 11.45 6.22 -13.87
CA THR A 11 11.56 5.43 -12.63
C THR A 11 12.31 6.13 -11.48
N ASN A 12 12.43 7.46 -11.49
CA ASN A 12 13.04 8.19 -10.37
C ASN A 12 11.99 8.52 -9.32
N TRP A 13 11.42 7.50 -8.69
CA TRP A 13 10.55 7.69 -7.53
C TRP A 13 11.41 7.93 -6.29
N MET A 14 11.51 9.20 -5.87
CA MET A 14 12.12 9.72 -4.64
C MET A 14 13.49 9.15 -4.22
N ASP A 15 14.55 9.97 -4.31
CA ASP A 15 15.87 9.66 -3.77
C ASP A 15 15.82 9.49 -2.22
N PRO A 16 16.08 8.28 -1.68
CA PRO A 16 16.02 8.01 -0.24
C PRO A 16 17.20 8.58 0.55
N THR A 17 18.25 9.09 -0.11
CA THR A 17 19.56 9.34 0.53
C THR A 17 19.64 10.63 1.34
N PHE A 18 18.57 11.44 1.39
CA PHE A 18 18.56 12.65 2.20
C PHE A 18 18.28 12.34 3.68
N GLY A 19 19.36 12.21 4.46
CA GLY A 19 19.31 12.13 5.93
C GLY A 19 20.43 11.32 6.61
N VAL A 20 21.26 10.56 5.87
CA VAL A 20 22.36 9.76 6.46
C VAL A 20 23.69 10.50 6.26
N PRO A 21 24.54 10.68 7.30
CA PRO A 21 25.87 11.26 7.11
C PRO A 21 26.69 10.38 6.15
N LEU A 22 27.01 10.92 4.97
CA LEU A 22 27.85 10.26 3.97
C LEU A 22 29.24 10.00 4.57
N ARG A 23 29.55 8.74 4.90
CA ARG A 23 30.94 8.27 4.89
C ARG A 23 31.36 8.07 3.44
N GLN A 24 32.21 8.97 2.92
CA GLN A 24 32.94 8.80 1.65
C GLN A 24 34.34 8.20 1.89
N PRO A 25 35.03 7.66 0.86
CA PRO A 25 34.50 7.11 -0.39
C PRO A 25 35.11 5.74 -0.77
N TYR A 26 34.35 4.94 -1.52
CA TYR A 26 34.91 3.91 -2.40
C TYR A 26 35.21 4.55 -3.77
N ALA A 27 36.45 4.40 -4.24
CA ALA A 27 36.94 4.93 -5.50
C ALA A 27 36.49 4.04 -6.67
N GLY A 28 35.58 4.56 -7.49
CA GLY A 28 35.08 3.88 -8.68
C GLY A 28 34.09 4.77 -9.41
N SER A 29 34.59 5.79 -10.09
CA SER A 29 33.78 6.77 -10.81
C SER A 29 33.12 6.17 -12.05
N VAL A 30 31.83 5.83 -11.95
CA VAL A 30 30.95 5.75 -13.12
C VAL A 30 30.65 7.19 -13.57
N PRO A 31 30.80 7.56 -14.84
CA PRO A 31 30.51 8.92 -15.29
C PRO A 31 29.03 9.23 -15.07
N ARG A 32 28.72 10.21 -14.21
CA ARG A 32 27.40 10.85 -14.23
C ARG A 32 27.17 11.36 -15.64
N ARG A 33 26.11 10.87 -16.31
CA ARG A 33 25.58 11.52 -17.50
C ARG A 33 25.36 12.99 -17.13
N ALA A 34 26.08 13.88 -17.81
CA ALA A 34 25.85 15.31 -17.73
C ALA A 34 24.35 15.56 -17.97
N SER A 35 23.71 16.25 -17.04
CA SER A 35 22.33 16.68 -17.16
C SER A 35 22.17 17.49 -18.44
N ILE A 36 21.48 16.92 -19.42
CA ILE A 36 21.04 17.65 -20.60
C ILE A 36 20.01 18.66 -20.11
N GLY A 37 20.40 19.94 -20.00
CA GLY A 37 19.54 21.12 -19.85
C GLY A 37 18.58 21.12 -18.65
N GLY A 38 18.71 22.10 -17.75
CA GLY A 38 17.84 22.31 -16.59
C GLY A 38 16.36 22.51 -16.92
N SER A 39 15.68 21.42 -17.26
CA SER A 39 14.23 21.29 -17.22
C SER A 39 13.82 21.36 -15.75
N VAL A 40 13.26 22.50 -15.33
CA VAL A 40 12.55 22.60 -14.05
C VAL A 40 11.40 21.60 -14.11
N ASP A 41 11.37 20.63 -13.21
CA ASP A 41 10.25 19.69 -13.13
C ASP A 41 8.95 20.48 -12.96
N ARG A 42 8.01 20.27 -13.89
CA ARG A 42 6.68 20.88 -13.84
C ARG A 42 5.73 19.91 -13.17
N TRP A 43 5.37 20.24 -11.94
CA TRP A 43 4.36 19.54 -11.16
C TRP A 43 2.97 20.02 -11.55
N PHE A 44 2.03 19.10 -11.73
CA PHE A 44 0.64 19.40 -12.10
C PHE A 44 -0.29 19.01 -10.96
N TYR A 45 -0.98 19.99 -10.38
CA TYR A 45 -2.01 19.81 -9.36
C TYR A 45 -2.89 21.08 -9.29
N PRO A 46 -4.13 20.99 -8.77
CA PRO A 46 -5.01 22.14 -8.65
C PRO A 46 -4.49 23.18 -7.64
N SER A 47 -4.90 24.43 -7.82
CA SER A 47 -4.50 25.55 -6.95
C SER A 47 -4.90 25.35 -5.48
N GLU A 48 -5.95 24.58 -5.25
CA GLU A 48 -6.56 24.29 -3.95
C GLU A 48 -5.63 23.52 -3.01
N ILE A 49 -4.64 22.81 -3.55
CA ILE A 49 -3.62 22.11 -2.76
C ILE A 49 -2.23 22.71 -2.94
N ALA A 50 -2.07 23.80 -3.69
CA ALA A 50 -0.75 24.36 -4.02
C ALA A 50 0.01 24.90 -2.80
N ASN A 51 -0.70 25.25 -1.74
CA ASN A 51 -0.14 25.74 -0.48
C ASN A 51 -0.20 24.72 0.65
N ASP A 52 -0.60 23.49 0.34
CA ASP A 52 -0.63 22.42 1.33
C ASP A 52 0.79 22.04 1.75
N LEU A 53 0.93 21.48 2.96
CA LEU A 53 2.22 21.15 3.62
C LEU A 53 3.16 22.34 3.85
N GLN A 54 2.73 23.59 3.59
CA GLN A 54 3.51 24.77 3.94
C GLN A 54 3.73 24.83 5.46
N GLY A 55 4.99 24.90 5.88
CA GLY A 55 5.37 24.90 7.30
C GLY A 55 5.62 23.52 7.89
N VAL A 56 5.38 22.44 7.15
CA VAL A 56 5.89 21.11 7.52
C VAL A 56 7.38 21.07 7.20
N ASP A 57 8.19 20.45 8.05
CA ASP A 57 9.64 20.29 7.86
C ASP A 57 9.96 19.28 6.74
N LEU A 58 9.68 19.69 5.50
CA LEU A 58 9.89 18.93 4.28
C LEU A 58 10.55 19.80 3.20
N PRO A 59 11.48 19.25 2.41
CA PRO A 59 12.05 19.98 1.29
C PRO A 59 10.99 20.39 0.26
N ALA A 60 11.09 21.60 -0.30
CA ALA A 60 10.11 22.11 -1.26
C ALA A 60 9.89 21.20 -2.49
N HIS A 61 10.96 20.55 -2.98
CA HIS A 61 10.84 19.55 -4.05
C HIS A 61 9.96 18.36 -3.64
N PHE A 62 10.16 17.84 -2.42
CA PHE A 62 9.38 16.71 -1.90
C PHE A 62 7.91 17.09 -1.74
N ILE A 63 7.62 18.30 -1.29
CA ILE A 63 6.25 18.83 -1.24
C ILE A 63 5.64 18.84 -2.64
N GLY A 64 6.32 19.44 -3.63
CA GLY A 64 5.82 19.50 -5.01
C GLY A 64 5.55 18.12 -5.63
N GLU A 65 6.47 17.17 -5.42
CA GLU A 65 6.31 15.78 -5.87
C GLU A 65 5.16 15.07 -5.15
N THR A 66 5.01 15.26 -3.84
CA THR A 66 3.93 14.67 -3.04
C THR A 66 2.56 15.15 -3.51
N LEU A 67 2.39 16.45 -3.71
CA LEU A 67 1.12 17.04 -4.16
C LEU A 67 0.77 16.58 -5.58
N ALA A 68 1.76 16.55 -6.49
CA ALA A 68 1.54 16.04 -7.85
C ALA A 68 1.20 14.54 -7.84
N CYS A 69 1.91 13.74 -7.06
CA CYS A 69 1.65 12.32 -6.92
C CYS A 69 0.25 12.05 -6.37
N ALA A 70 -0.16 12.76 -5.31
CA ALA A 70 -1.51 12.64 -4.75
C ALA A 70 -2.60 12.97 -5.78
N TRP A 71 -2.37 14.01 -6.58
CA TRP A 71 -3.27 14.39 -7.65
C TRP A 71 -3.37 13.34 -8.76
N GLU A 72 -2.24 12.77 -9.20
CA GLU A 72 -2.24 11.67 -10.16
C GLU A 72 -2.97 10.44 -9.61
N TYR A 73 -2.70 10.06 -8.36
CA TYR A 73 -3.40 8.96 -7.70
C TYR A 73 -4.90 9.19 -7.68
N ALA A 74 -5.35 10.38 -7.27
CA ALA A 74 -6.77 10.71 -7.22
C ALA A 74 -7.45 10.56 -8.59
N ARG A 75 -6.82 11.05 -9.66
CA ARG A 75 -7.34 10.92 -11.04
C ARG A 75 -7.30 9.50 -11.58
N CYS A 76 -6.37 8.67 -11.11
CA CYS A 76 -6.29 7.28 -11.51
C CYS A 76 -7.39 6.42 -10.87
N VAL A 77 -7.66 6.60 -9.57
CA VAL A 77 -8.64 5.77 -8.86
C VAL A 77 -10.06 6.31 -8.93
N ILE A 78 -10.22 7.63 -9.12
CA ILE A 78 -11.51 8.32 -9.27
C ILE A 78 -11.40 9.22 -10.52
N PRO A 79 -11.58 8.65 -11.73
CA PRO A 79 -11.42 9.40 -12.98
C PRO A 79 -12.55 10.39 -13.24
N GLU A 80 -13.72 10.19 -12.62
CA GLU A 80 -14.90 11.04 -12.73
C GLU A 80 -15.39 11.44 -11.33
N TYR A 81 -15.85 12.68 -11.18
CA TYR A 81 -16.41 13.21 -9.94
C TYR A 81 -17.50 14.23 -10.25
N THR A 82 -18.53 14.28 -9.40
CA THR A 82 -19.56 15.35 -9.41
C THR A 82 -19.36 16.34 -8.26
N ASN A 83 -18.63 15.94 -7.22
CA ASN A 83 -18.42 16.71 -6.01
C ASN A 83 -16.95 17.11 -5.82
N TRP A 84 -16.60 18.32 -6.28
CA TRP A 84 -15.23 18.84 -6.21
C TRP A 84 -14.68 18.95 -4.78
N THR A 85 -15.53 19.33 -3.83
CA THR A 85 -15.12 19.49 -2.42
C THR A 85 -14.67 18.16 -1.83
N ARG A 86 -15.45 17.10 -2.05
CA ARG A 86 -15.08 15.73 -1.64
C ARG A 86 -13.83 15.25 -2.37
N TYR A 87 -13.72 15.54 -3.67
CA TYR A 87 -12.57 15.15 -4.48
C TYR A 87 -11.25 15.77 -3.99
N ILE A 88 -11.26 17.06 -3.65
CA ILE A 88 -10.09 17.74 -3.06
C ILE A 88 -9.81 17.23 -1.65
N ALA A 89 -10.83 16.96 -0.82
CA ALA A 89 -10.61 16.37 0.49
C ALA A 89 -9.98 14.98 0.39
N PHE A 90 -10.45 14.13 -0.53
CA PHE A 90 -9.83 12.85 -0.84
C PHE A 90 -8.37 13.01 -1.30
N THR A 91 -8.08 13.98 -2.17
CA THR A 91 -6.71 14.26 -2.62
C THR A 91 -5.79 14.60 -1.44
N ARG A 92 -6.26 15.39 -0.47
CA ARG A 92 -5.51 15.72 0.76
C ARG A 92 -5.30 14.51 1.67
N ILE A 93 -6.28 13.61 1.75
CA ILE A 93 -6.13 12.32 2.44
C ILE A 93 -5.01 11.50 1.79
N ILE A 94 -4.95 11.45 0.45
CA ILE A 94 -3.85 10.79 -0.27
C ILE A 94 -2.50 11.48 -0.01
N VAL A 95 -2.44 12.81 0.13
CA VAL A 95 -1.21 13.52 0.55
C VAL A 95 -0.72 13.00 1.90
N VAL A 96 -1.61 12.89 2.89
CA VAL A 96 -1.26 12.32 4.21
C VAL A 96 -0.73 10.90 4.06
N GLY A 97 -1.39 10.08 3.22
CA GLY A 97 -0.97 8.71 2.97
C GLY A 97 0.41 8.58 2.33
N ILE A 98 0.72 9.41 1.34
CA ILE A 98 2.06 9.44 0.71
C ILE A 98 3.11 9.88 1.73
N VAL A 99 2.86 10.90 2.54
CA VAL A 99 3.84 11.29 3.57
C VAL A 99 4.01 10.16 4.60
N ALA A 100 2.94 9.49 5.02
CA ALA A 100 3.03 8.33 5.90
C ALA A 100 3.85 7.19 5.27
N GLU A 101 3.71 6.91 3.98
CA GLU A 101 4.44 5.84 3.29
C GLU A 101 5.95 6.15 3.08
N PHE A 102 6.33 7.42 3.08
CA PHE A 102 7.71 7.81 2.75
C PHE A 102 8.47 8.40 3.93
N ARG A 103 7.75 8.96 4.91
CA ARG A 103 8.26 9.69 6.07
C ARG A 103 7.38 9.43 7.31
N GLY A 104 7.11 8.16 7.63
CA GLY A 104 6.22 7.78 8.73
C GLY A 104 6.57 8.39 10.09
N SER A 105 7.83 8.80 10.33
CA SER A 105 8.23 9.51 11.54
C SER A 105 7.53 10.88 11.72
N LEU A 106 7.00 11.47 10.65
CA LEU A 106 6.26 12.74 10.67
C LEU A 106 4.77 12.57 10.96
N VAL A 107 4.29 11.32 11.02
CA VAL A 107 2.86 11.01 11.18
C VAL A 107 2.69 10.16 12.44
N ASP A 108 1.89 10.66 13.38
CA ASP A 108 1.51 9.91 14.58
C ASP A 108 0.01 10.09 14.87
N ILE A 109 -0.81 9.23 14.29
CA ILE A 109 -2.26 9.25 14.46
C ILE A 109 -2.70 8.83 15.87
N MET A 110 -1.82 8.21 16.66
CA MET A 110 -2.08 7.92 18.06
C MET A 110 -2.11 9.21 18.88
N ALA A 111 -1.25 10.18 18.56
CA ALA A 111 -1.10 11.41 19.32
C ALA A 111 -2.20 12.44 19.01
N SER A 112 -2.64 12.53 17.76
CA SER A 112 -3.65 13.52 17.33
C SER A 112 -4.24 13.15 15.96
N SER A 113 -5.48 13.58 15.70
CA SER A 113 -6.05 13.60 14.34
C SER A 113 -5.53 14.75 13.48
N HIS A 114 -4.83 15.72 14.08
CA HIS A 114 -4.18 16.82 13.37
C HIS A 114 -2.78 16.39 12.92
N VAL A 115 -2.63 16.06 11.64
CA VAL A 115 -1.38 15.55 11.06
C VAL A 115 -0.98 16.38 9.85
N LEU A 116 0.29 16.80 9.79
CA LEU A 116 0.86 17.54 8.64
C LEU A 116 0.12 18.83 8.27
N GLY A 117 -0.53 19.46 9.25
CA GLY A 117 -1.35 20.67 9.03
C GLY A 117 -2.79 20.40 8.60
N TYR A 118 -3.21 19.13 8.51
CA TYR A 118 -4.58 18.72 8.23
C TYR A 118 -5.30 18.26 9.49
N ASP A 119 -6.59 18.57 9.58
CA ASP A 119 -7.52 17.87 10.49
C ASP A 119 -8.07 16.65 9.74
N LEU A 120 -7.60 15.46 10.11
CA LEU A 120 -7.97 14.24 9.40
C LEU A 120 -9.45 13.87 9.60
N ASP A 121 -10.02 14.16 10.77
CA ASP A 121 -11.42 13.86 11.04
C ASP A 121 -12.32 14.75 10.19
N ALA A 122 -11.95 16.03 10.05
CA ALA A 122 -12.65 16.96 9.17
C ALA A 122 -12.55 16.56 7.68
N LEU A 123 -11.38 16.06 7.23
CA LEU A 123 -11.23 15.57 5.86
C LEU A 123 -12.10 14.33 5.61
N LEU A 124 -12.08 13.35 6.52
CA LEU A 124 -12.88 12.13 6.42
C LEU A 124 -14.38 12.44 6.47
N ALA A 125 -14.81 13.35 7.35
CA ALA A 125 -16.18 13.84 7.40
C ALA A 125 -16.57 14.63 6.14
N THR A 126 -15.63 15.33 5.51
CA THR A 126 -15.89 16.00 4.22
C THR A 126 -16.17 14.97 3.13
N VAL A 127 -15.32 13.93 3.01
CA VAL A 127 -15.48 12.90 1.98
C VAL A 127 -16.73 12.05 2.24
N PHE A 128 -16.90 11.52 3.45
CA PHE A 128 -17.89 10.48 3.74
C PHE A 128 -19.04 10.93 4.64
N GLY A 129 -19.05 12.17 5.13
CA GLY A 129 -20.11 12.66 6.00
C GLY A 129 -21.49 12.53 5.33
N GLY A 130 -22.44 11.94 6.05
CA GLY A 130 -23.78 11.66 5.56
C GLY A 130 -23.95 10.31 4.85
N THR A 131 -22.85 9.60 4.56
CA THR A 131 -22.89 8.25 3.98
C THR A 131 -22.94 7.17 5.07
N PRO A 132 -23.50 5.97 4.80
CA PRO A 132 -23.53 4.87 5.76
C PRO A 132 -22.13 4.29 6.06
N ILE A 133 -21.11 4.67 5.28
CA ILE A 133 -19.75 4.11 5.33
C ILE A 133 -18.77 5.00 6.07
N HIS A 134 -19.19 6.18 6.54
CA HIS A 134 -18.31 7.17 7.15
C HIS A 134 -17.40 6.61 8.23
N GLU A 135 -17.98 5.97 9.26
CA GLU A 135 -17.21 5.43 10.38
C GLU A 135 -16.26 4.30 9.94
N ALA A 136 -16.73 3.43 9.04
CA ALA A 136 -15.93 2.32 8.53
C ALA A 136 -14.72 2.81 7.72
N MET A 137 -14.91 3.78 6.81
CA MET A 137 -13.82 4.33 5.99
C MET A 137 -12.87 5.20 6.80
N ALA A 138 -13.37 5.89 7.83
CA ALA A 138 -12.53 6.62 8.77
C ALA A 138 -11.58 5.68 9.51
N ARG A 139 -12.09 4.55 10.01
CA ARG A 139 -11.26 3.50 10.62
C ARG A 139 -10.29 2.86 9.61
N GLU A 140 -10.75 2.62 8.38
CA GLU A 140 -9.89 2.07 7.31
C GLU A 140 -8.65 2.93 7.07
N PHE A 141 -8.86 4.25 6.91
CA PHE A 141 -7.74 5.15 6.64
C PHE A 141 -6.84 5.35 7.85
N ARG A 142 -7.39 5.42 9.06
CA ARG A 142 -6.58 5.49 10.30
C ARG A 142 -5.74 4.23 10.48
N ALA A 143 -6.30 3.05 10.17
CA ALA A 143 -5.57 1.78 10.22
C ALA A 143 -4.40 1.78 9.22
N PHE A 144 -4.66 2.21 7.98
CA PHE A 144 -3.63 2.38 6.95
C PHE A 144 -2.50 3.31 7.44
N VAL A 145 -2.83 4.49 7.95
CA VAL A 145 -1.84 5.47 8.44
C VAL A 145 -1.07 4.92 9.63
N LEU A 146 -1.75 4.30 10.58
CA LEU A 146 -1.15 3.72 11.78
C LEU A 146 -0.09 2.68 11.42
N ILE A 147 -0.45 1.70 10.59
CA ILE A 147 0.44 0.63 10.14
C ILE A 147 1.57 1.20 9.28
N THR A 148 1.24 2.06 8.33
CA THR A 148 2.19 2.59 7.35
C THR A 148 3.21 3.53 8.00
N ALA A 149 2.81 4.34 8.97
CA ALA A 149 3.73 5.21 9.69
C ALA A 149 4.74 4.41 10.52
N ASP A 150 4.32 3.31 11.14
CA ASP A 150 5.24 2.42 11.84
C ASP A 150 6.16 1.65 10.87
N LYS A 151 5.63 1.20 9.72
CA LYS A 151 6.38 0.55 8.63
C LYS A 151 7.56 1.39 8.12
N THR A 152 7.43 2.72 8.10
CA THR A 152 8.33 3.61 7.33
C THR A 152 9.02 4.66 8.23
N SER A 153 8.88 4.53 9.54
CA SER A 153 9.55 5.38 10.54
C SER A 153 10.74 4.67 11.18
N ALA A 154 11.47 5.40 12.03
CA ALA A 154 12.49 4.82 12.89
C ALA A 154 11.94 3.78 13.88
N ARG A 155 10.61 3.75 14.11
CA ARG A 155 9.96 2.79 15.00
C ARG A 155 9.90 1.37 14.41
N ARG A 156 10.07 1.22 13.09
CA ARG A 156 9.88 -0.05 12.37
C ARG A 156 10.52 -1.27 13.06
N HIS A 157 11.75 -1.15 13.54
CA HIS A 157 12.52 -2.27 14.11
C HIS A 157 12.10 -2.66 15.54
N ASP A 158 11.42 -1.78 16.25
CA ASP A 158 10.94 -2.00 17.62
C ASP A 158 9.40 -1.94 17.69
N SER A 159 8.70 -1.86 16.56
CA SER A 159 7.24 -1.74 16.54
C SER A 159 6.58 -3.12 16.64
N GLU A 160 6.06 -3.47 17.83
CA GLU A 160 5.25 -4.68 18.03
C GLU A 160 4.07 -4.72 17.05
N LEU A 161 3.40 -3.58 16.84
CA LEU A 161 2.29 -3.44 15.90
C LEU A 161 2.69 -3.89 14.49
N PHE A 162 3.76 -3.31 13.93
CA PHE A 162 4.16 -3.61 12.56
C PHE A 162 4.59 -5.08 12.42
N HIS A 163 5.28 -5.63 13.41
CA HIS A 163 5.66 -7.04 13.43
C HIS A 163 4.46 -7.99 13.47
N ARG A 164 3.43 -7.67 14.27
CA ARG A 164 2.18 -8.44 14.28
C ARG A 164 1.43 -8.35 12.96
N CYS A 165 1.40 -7.18 12.31
CA CYS A 165 0.86 -7.06 10.95
C CYS A 165 1.61 -7.99 9.98
N VAL A 166 2.95 -7.98 10.01
CA VAL A 166 3.79 -8.86 9.17
C VAL A 166 3.50 -10.35 9.44
N ASN A 167 3.26 -10.74 10.69
CA ASN A 167 2.91 -12.11 11.04
C ASN A 167 1.49 -12.48 10.56
N ALA A 168 0.52 -11.57 10.72
CA ALA A 168 -0.87 -11.78 10.32
C ALA A 168 -1.02 -11.98 8.80
N ILE A 169 -0.19 -11.32 7.98
CA ILE A 169 -0.09 -11.52 6.52
C ILE A 169 0.15 -13.00 6.16
N ALA A 170 0.83 -13.76 7.03
CA ALA A 170 1.13 -15.17 6.79
C ALA A 170 0.02 -16.14 7.23
N ALA A 171 -1.08 -15.66 7.82
CA ALA A 171 -2.14 -16.52 8.38
C ALA A 171 -2.93 -17.29 7.31
N GLY A 172 -3.16 -16.69 6.14
CA GLY A 172 -3.90 -17.29 5.04
C GLY A 172 -4.30 -16.26 3.98
N PRO A 173 -4.76 -16.69 2.79
CA PRO A 173 -5.02 -15.79 1.66
C PRO A 173 -6.11 -14.75 1.93
N ARG A 174 -7.21 -15.12 2.60
CA ARG A 174 -8.29 -14.16 2.93
C ARG A 174 -7.80 -13.05 3.86
N THR A 175 -7.08 -13.41 4.94
CA THR A 175 -6.47 -12.45 5.86
C THR A 175 -5.44 -11.57 5.15
N TRP A 176 -4.64 -12.18 4.27
CA TRP A 176 -3.68 -11.46 3.45
C TRP A 176 -4.36 -10.39 2.60
N PHE A 177 -5.42 -10.75 1.86
CA PHE A 177 -6.15 -9.79 1.02
C PHE A 177 -6.79 -8.69 1.86
N ARG A 178 -7.32 -8.99 3.05
CA ARG A 178 -7.88 -7.96 3.92
C ARG A 178 -6.86 -6.94 4.39
N LEU A 179 -5.66 -7.40 4.76
CA LEU A 179 -4.54 -6.52 5.15
C LEU A 179 -3.98 -5.76 3.93
N ARG A 180 -3.94 -6.41 2.77
CA ARG A 180 -3.50 -5.80 1.52
C ARG A 180 -4.44 -4.69 1.09
N ASP A 181 -5.73 -4.93 1.12
CA ASP A 181 -6.80 -3.96 0.84
C ASP A 181 -6.64 -2.68 1.68
N CYS A 182 -6.35 -2.83 2.98
CA CYS A 182 -6.04 -1.69 3.85
C CYS A 182 -4.75 -0.96 3.45
N ASP A 183 -3.65 -1.70 3.21
CA ASP A 183 -2.35 -1.14 2.81
C ASP A 183 -2.40 -0.47 1.42
N ALA A 184 -3.23 -0.97 0.51
CA ALA A 184 -3.44 -0.46 -0.84
C ALA A 184 -4.57 0.59 -0.91
N LEU A 185 -5.32 0.79 0.19
CA LEU A 185 -6.52 1.63 0.26
C LEU A 185 -7.57 1.25 -0.79
N ALA A 186 -7.75 -0.03 -1.10
CA ALA A 186 -8.63 -0.47 -2.18
C ALA A 186 -10.10 -0.17 -1.86
N ARG A 187 -10.65 -0.68 -0.75
CA ARG A 187 -12.04 -0.38 -0.34
C ARG A 187 -12.25 1.10 -0.03
N PHE A 188 -11.24 1.75 0.53
CA PHE A 188 -11.26 3.17 0.82
C PHE A 188 -11.44 3.99 -0.46
N SER A 189 -10.71 3.64 -1.52
CA SER A 189 -10.80 4.29 -2.83
C SER A 189 -12.14 4.02 -3.52
N VAL A 190 -12.69 2.80 -3.39
CA VAL A 190 -14.06 2.48 -3.88
C VAL A 190 -15.11 3.33 -3.18
N GLY A 191 -15.04 3.45 -1.86
CA GLY A 191 -15.92 4.34 -1.08
C GLY A 191 -15.78 5.80 -1.49
N ALA A 192 -14.54 6.28 -1.61
CA ALA A 192 -14.28 7.66 -2.00
C ALA A 192 -14.79 7.93 -3.42
N ALA A 193 -14.68 6.98 -4.35
CA ALA A 193 -15.22 7.10 -5.70
C ALA A 193 -16.74 7.32 -5.69
N LEU A 194 -17.48 6.52 -4.91
CA LEU A 194 -18.93 6.67 -4.76
C LEU A 194 -19.29 8.01 -4.13
N ALA A 195 -18.63 8.38 -3.03
CA ALA A 195 -18.91 9.62 -2.32
C ALA A 195 -18.54 10.88 -3.15
N CYS A 196 -17.44 10.85 -3.92
CA CYS A 196 -17.08 11.95 -4.83
C CYS A 196 -18.04 12.10 -6.02
N ASN A 197 -18.90 11.11 -6.25
CA ASN A 197 -19.95 11.10 -7.27
C ASN A 197 -21.38 11.17 -6.68
N ASP A 198 -21.49 11.60 -5.41
CA ASP A 198 -22.76 11.80 -4.68
C ASP A 198 -23.65 10.53 -4.60
N HIS A 199 -23.03 9.34 -4.64
CA HIS A 199 -23.71 8.06 -4.41
C HIS A 199 -23.79 7.73 -2.90
N ASP A 200 -24.43 8.61 -2.14
CA ASP A 200 -24.36 8.63 -0.67
C ASP A 200 -25.12 7.50 0.02
N ASP A 201 -26.05 6.87 -0.69
CA ASP A 201 -26.94 5.80 -0.22
C ASP A 201 -26.58 4.42 -0.79
N THR A 202 -25.52 4.33 -1.59
CA THR A 202 -25.07 3.10 -2.24
C THR A 202 -23.81 2.56 -1.57
N TRP A 203 -23.84 1.30 -1.17
CA TRP A 203 -22.65 0.60 -0.72
C TRP A 203 -22.71 -0.89 -1.01
N PHE A 204 -21.54 -1.51 -1.12
CA PHE A 204 -21.37 -2.95 -1.31
C PHE A 204 -21.46 -3.67 0.03
N SER A 205 -21.97 -4.90 0.01
CA SER A 205 -21.87 -5.82 1.14
C SER A 205 -20.42 -6.27 1.36
N GLU A 206 -20.08 -6.78 2.54
CA GLU A 206 -18.71 -7.24 2.83
C GLU A 206 -18.23 -8.33 1.84
N PRO A 207 -19.04 -9.35 1.47
CA PRO A 207 -18.61 -10.34 0.47
C PRO A 207 -18.35 -9.73 -0.92
N GLU A 208 -19.13 -8.73 -1.33
CA GLU A 208 -18.89 -7.99 -2.57
C GLU A 208 -17.59 -7.17 -2.49
N LEU A 209 -17.33 -6.50 -1.36
CA LEU A 209 -16.08 -5.78 -1.12
C LEU A 209 -14.88 -6.71 -1.17
N GLU A 210 -14.92 -7.87 -0.52
CA GLU A 210 -13.82 -8.84 -0.55
C GLU A 210 -13.43 -9.22 -1.99
N VAL A 211 -14.42 -9.45 -2.86
CA VAL A 211 -14.18 -9.77 -4.27
C VAL A 211 -13.63 -8.58 -5.04
N LEU A 212 -14.19 -7.39 -4.83
CA LEU A 212 -13.75 -6.17 -5.52
C LEU A 212 -12.32 -5.79 -5.12
N THR A 213 -11.97 -5.87 -3.84
CA THR A 213 -10.64 -5.51 -3.34
C THR A 213 -9.61 -6.57 -3.71
N GLU A 214 -9.96 -7.85 -3.69
CA GLU A 214 -9.09 -8.92 -4.22
C GLU A 214 -8.74 -8.68 -5.71
N LEU A 215 -9.71 -8.23 -6.51
CA LEU A 215 -9.46 -7.84 -7.90
C LEU A 215 -8.54 -6.61 -8.00
N CYS A 216 -8.83 -5.54 -7.25
CA CYS A 216 -8.04 -4.31 -7.24
C CYS A 216 -6.58 -4.58 -6.84
N ASP A 217 -6.36 -5.31 -5.75
CA ASP A 217 -5.04 -5.64 -5.23
C ASP A 217 -4.25 -6.48 -6.22
N THR A 218 -4.89 -7.47 -6.82
CA THR A 218 -4.26 -8.35 -7.83
C THR A 218 -3.87 -7.57 -9.09
N MET A 219 -4.74 -6.67 -9.57
CA MET A 219 -4.44 -5.82 -10.72
C MET A 219 -3.29 -4.84 -10.41
N TYR A 220 -3.30 -4.23 -9.22
CA TYR A 220 -2.23 -3.34 -8.78
C TYR A 220 -0.89 -4.09 -8.72
N ASP A 221 -0.86 -5.26 -8.09
CA ASP A 221 0.35 -6.07 -7.98
C ASP A 221 0.86 -6.55 -9.34
N ALA A 222 -0.01 -6.68 -10.34
CA ALA A 222 0.39 -7.13 -11.67
C ALA A 222 1.14 -6.02 -12.42
N VAL A 223 0.72 -4.77 -12.23
CA VAL A 223 1.40 -3.57 -12.73
C VAL A 223 2.68 -3.30 -11.95
N ALA A 224 2.67 -3.55 -10.64
CA ALA A 224 3.80 -3.34 -9.76
C ALA A 224 4.75 -4.54 -9.66
N TYR A 225 4.53 -5.61 -10.44
CA TYR A 225 5.19 -6.91 -10.26
C TYR A 225 6.71 -6.81 -10.19
N TYR A 226 7.36 -6.23 -11.20
CA TYR A 226 8.82 -6.11 -11.24
C TYR A 226 9.36 -5.16 -10.16
N LYS A 227 8.59 -4.15 -9.75
CA LYS A 227 8.94 -3.30 -8.60
C LYS A 227 8.92 -4.16 -7.33
N HIS A 228 7.82 -4.84 -7.04
CA HIS A 228 7.65 -5.61 -5.80
C HIS A 228 8.65 -6.76 -5.70
N ARG A 229 8.88 -7.49 -6.81
CA ARG A 229 9.84 -8.58 -6.87
C ARG A 229 11.28 -8.09 -6.69
N ALA A 230 11.72 -7.04 -7.39
CA ALA A 230 13.07 -6.47 -7.24
C ALA A 230 13.38 -6.11 -5.79
N LYS A 231 12.34 -5.71 -5.07
CA LYS A 231 12.44 -5.24 -3.70
C LYS A 231 12.27 -6.32 -2.62
N GLY A 232 11.70 -7.48 -2.96
CA GLY A 232 11.37 -8.52 -1.99
C GLY A 232 10.13 -8.22 -1.14
N GLU A 233 9.18 -7.47 -1.69
CA GLU A 233 7.91 -7.10 -1.04
C GLU A 233 7.07 -8.36 -0.72
N ILE A 234 6.76 -8.62 0.56
CA ILE A 234 5.91 -9.76 0.93
C ILE A 234 4.42 -9.43 0.82
N ASN A 235 4.06 -8.15 0.82
CA ASN A 235 2.68 -7.73 0.61
C ASN A 235 2.41 -7.56 -0.89
N SER A 236 2.61 -8.66 -1.64
CA SER A 236 2.22 -8.76 -3.05
C SER A 236 1.63 -10.14 -3.35
N THR A 237 0.49 -10.22 -4.06
CA THR A 237 -0.21 -11.49 -4.38
C THR A 237 0.73 -12.48 -5.06
N PHE A 238 1.63 -11.97 -5.91
CA PHE A 238 2.59 -12.78 -6.66
C PHE A 238 3.71 -13.38 -5.80
N ALA A 239 3.82 -12.97 -4.53
CA ALA A 239 4.76 -13.61 -3.60
C ALA A 239 4.30 -15.03 -3.29
N TYR A 240 2.98 -15.26 -3.38
CA TYR A 240 2.30 -16.50 -3.03
C TYR A 240 1.77 -17.25 -4.26
N ALA A 241 1.49 -16.56 -5.37
CA ALA A 241 1.08 -17.17 -6.62
C ALA A 241 2.28 -17.61 -7.47
N GLY A 242 2.42 -18.93 -7.67
CA GLY A 242 3.44 -19.52 -8.54
C GLY A 242 3.33 -19.07 -10.01
N ALA A 243 4.40 -19.24 -10.78
CA ALA A 243 4.49 -18.76 -12.18
C ALA A 243 3.33 -19.22 -13.07
N ASP A 244 2.83 -20.44 -12.86
CA ASP A 244 1.73 -21.02 -13.64
C ASP A 244 0.40 -20.30 -13.39
N LEU A 245 0.14 -19.92 -12.12
CA LEU A 245 -1.04 -19.12 -11.77
C LEU A 245 -0.98 -17.71 -12.35
N ARG A 246 0.23 -17.16 -12.49
CA ARG A 246 0.43 -15.83 -13.11
C ARG A 246 0.13 -15.87 -14.60
N ALA A 247 0.67 -16.85 -15.31
CA ALA A 247 0.49 -16.97 -16.76
C ALA A 247 -0.96 -17.28 -17.16
N ALA A 248 -1.67 -18.06 -16.34
CA ALA A 248 -3.07 -18.43 -16.60
C ALA A 248 -4.07 -17.33 -16.26
N ALA A 249 -3.76 -16.45 -15.31
CA ALA A 249 -4.73 -15.49 -14.78
C ALA A 249 -4.46 -14.03 -15.18
N TRP A 250 -3.21 -13.57 -15.40
CA TRP A 250 -2.92 -12.12 -15.42
C TRP A 250 -1.80 -11.67 -16.37
N LEU A 251 -1.95 -10.47 -16.94
CA LEU A 251 -0.90 -9.77 -17.70
C LEU A 251 0.01 -8.99 -16.73
N THR A 252 1.25 -9.44 -16.53
CA THR A 252 2.27 -8.64 -15.83
C THR A 252 2.79 -7.53 -16.73
N LEU A 253 2.75 -6.28 -16.26
CA LEU A 253 3.27 -5.12 -16.99
C LEU A 253 4.59 -4.62 -16.36
N GLY A 254 5.45 -4.03 -17.19
CA GLY A 254 6.70 -3.39 -16.75
C GLY A 254 7.96 -3.99 -17.39
N ASN A 255 9.10 -3.35 -17.10
CA ASN A 255 10.39 -3.78 -17.62
C ASN A 255 10.97 -4.91 -16.75
N PRO A 256 11.61 -5.93 -17.36
CA PRO A 256 12.36 -6.94 -16.61
C PRO A 256 13.40 -6.30 -15.69
N GLU A 257 13.62 -6.94 -14.55
CA GLU A 257 14.60 -6.50 -13.57
C GLU A 257 16.03 -6.61 -14.13
N THR A 258 16.85 -5.60 -13.84
CA THR A 258 18.31 -5.66 -14.00
C THR A 258 18.94 -5.58 -12.61
N GLU A 259 20.19 -6.04 -12.45
CA GLU A 259 20.89 -5.96 -11.16
C GLU A 259 20.90 -4.53 -10.59
N ILE A 260 21.07 -3.52 -11.44
CA ILE A 260 21.02 -2.11 -11.06
C ILE A 260 19.64 -1.72 -10.50
N VAL A 261 18.57 -2.17 -11.14
CA VAL A 261 17.19 -1.90 -10.68
C VAL A 261 16.94 -2.57 -9.33
N ILE A 262 17.43 -3.81 -9.15
CA ILE A 262 17.30 -4.54 -7.88
C ILE A 262 18.04 -3.79 -6.76
N ASP A 263 19.28 -3.39 -6.98
CA ASP A 263 20.09 -2.69 -5.98
C ASP A 263 19.47 -1.35 -5.57
N GLN A 264 19.00 -0.55 -6.55
CA GLN A 264 18.30 0.71 -6.28
C GLN A 264 16.98 0.48 -5.55
N ALA A 265 16.23 -0.55 -5.93
CA ALA A 265 14.94 -0.81 -5.34
C ALA A 265 15.07 -1.28 -3.87
N ARG A 266 16.13 -2.04 -3.54
CA ARG A 266 16.44 -2.49 -2.17
C ARG A 266 16.92 -1.37 -1.23
N GLN A 267 17.39 -0.25 -1.76
CA GLN A 267 17.75 0.94 -0.96
C GLN A 267 16.52 1.73 -0.47
N ASN A 268 15.30 1.35 -0.86
CA ASN A 268 14.08 2.05 -0.48
C ASN A 268 13.40 1.40 0.75
N PHE A 269 13.31 2.14 1.86
CA PHE A 269 12.77 1.70 3.16
C PHE A 269 11.25 1.44 3.24
N LYS A 270 10.50 1.55 2.14
CA LYS A 270 9.02 1.74 2.18
C LYS A 270 8.19 0.46 2.27
N LEU A 271 8.84 -0.70 2.27
CA LEU A 271 8.21 -1.94 1.84
C LEU A 271 7.98 -2.88 3.01
N TRP A 272 7.10 -3.86 2.83
CA TRP A 272 6.99 -4.96 3.78
C TRP A 272 8.14 -5.96 3.56
N ASN A 273 9.36 -5.48 3.75
CA ASN A 273 10.49 -6.37 3.98
C ASN A 273 10.25 -7.04 5.33
N ARG A 274 10.42 -8.36 5.39
CA ARG A 274 10.48 -9.08 6.66
C ARG A 274 11.59 -8.43 7.47
N VAL A 275 11.23 -7.77 8.57
CA VAL A 275 12.17 -7.06 9.46
C VAL A 275 13.31 -8.03 9.74
N ASP A 276 14.53 -7.62 9.35
CA ASP A 276 15.61 -8.52 8.98
C ASP A 276 15.67 -9.79 9.84
N GLY A 277 15.45 -10.93 9.18
CA GLY A 277 15.52 -12.25 9.81
C GLY A 277 16.88 -12.53 10.47
N ALA A 278 17.92 -11.73 10.24
CA ALA A 278 19.19 -11.81 10.96
C ALA A 278 19.08 -11.33 12.42
N ALA A 279 18.33 -10.25 12.70
CA ALA A 279 18.14 -9.76 14.06
C ALA A 279 17.12 -10.60 14.84
N VAL A 280 16.10 -11.12 14.14
CA VAL A 280 15.03 -11.93 14.73
C VAL A 280 15.44 -13.41 14.90
N ALA A 281 16.23 -14.00 14.00
CA ALA A 281 16.64 -15.40 14.11
C ALA A 281 17.72 -15.65 15.18
N GLU A 282 18.50 -14.64 15.56
CA GLU A 282 19.44 -14.74 16.70
C GLU A 282 18.75 -14.52 18.06
N GLN A 283 17.55 -13.96 18.09
CA GLN A 283 16.83 -13.57 19.30
C GLN A 283 15.46 -14.28 19.37
N GLY A 284 15.46 -15.53 19.82
CA GLY A 284 14.22 -16.20 20.21
C GLY A 284 13.43 -15.33 21.20
N ASN A 285 12.11 -15.20 20.97
CA ASN A 285 11.22 -14.22 21.63
C ASN A 285 11.78 -12.79 21.57
N VAL A 286 11.39 -12.02 20.55
CA VAL A 286 11.66 -10.57 20.52
C VAL A 286 10.96 -9.93 21.71
N ALA A 287 11.73 -9.55 22.73
CA ALA A 287 11.24 -8.74 23.82
C ALA A 287 11.18 -7.29 23.34
N TRP A 288 9.97 -6.80 23.05
CA TRP A 288 9.74 -5.41 22.68
C TRP A 288 10.18 -4.47 23.79
N SER A 289 10.62 -3.26 23.42
CA SER A 289 10.82 -2.24 24.45
C SER A 289 9.50 -1.97 25.20
N PRO A 290 9.54 -1.57 26.48
CA PRO A 290 8.32 -1.23 27.21
C PRO A 290 7.46 -0.17 26.50
N ALA A 291 8.10 0.79 25.82
CA ALA A 291 7.39 1.82 25.06
C ALA A 291 6.69 1.27 23.81
N ALA A 292 7.31 0.31 23.13
CA ALA A 292 6.69 -0.37 21.99
C ALA A 292 5.49 -1.22 22.40
N ALA A 293 5.63 -1.98 23.49
CA ALA A 293 4.54 -2.78 24.03
C ALA A 293 3.38 -1.90 24.53
N GLU A 294 3.68 -0.79 25.21
CA GLU A 294 2.68 0.19 25.66
C GLU A 294 1.95 0.84 24.47
N ARG A 295 2.69 1.25 23.43
CA ARG A 295 2.08 1.82 22.21
C ARG A 295 1.18 0.82 21.51
N TYR A 296 1.58 -0.45 21.41
CA TYR A 296 0.74 -1.50 20.84
C TYR A 296 -0.53 -1.72 21.67
N ALA A 297 -0.40 -1.83 23.00
CA ALA A 297 -1.53 -1.98 23.90
C ALA A 297 -2.51 -0.79 23.81
N ASP A 298 -2.01 0.45 23.70
CA ASP A 298 -2.84 1.64 23.48
C ASP A 298 -3.54 1.60 22.11
N ALA A 299 -2.84 1.17 21.05
CA ALA A 299 -3.43 1.02 19.72
C ALA A 299 -4.57 0.01 19.71
N VAL A 300 -4.37 -1.17 20.32
CA VAL A 300 -5.40 -2.22 20.45
C VAL A 300 -6.55 -1.74 21.35
N GLY A 301 -6.25 -1.05 22.46
CA GLY A 301 -7.27 -0.45 23.34
C GLY A 301 -8.13 0.62 22.66
N ARG A 302 -7.70 1.14 21.51
CA ARG A 302 -8.39 2.14 20.69
C ARG A 302 -8.87 1.58 19.34
N SER A 303 -8.97 0.25 19.21
CA SER A 303 -9.35 -0.44 17.97
C SER A 303 -10.63 0.12 17.34
N ASP A 304 -11.66 0.39 18.13
CA ASP A 304 -12.95 0.96 17.69
C ASP A 304 -12.84 2.33 17.02
N SER A 305 -11.68 2.99 17.10
CA SER A 305 -11.43 4.31 16.49
C SER A 305 -10.30 4.30 15.45
N LEU A 306 -9.30 3.43 15.62
CA LEU A 306 -8.07 3.43 14.82
C LEU A 306 -7.95 2.26 13.85
N MET A 307 -8.75 1.21 14.05
CA MET A 307 -8.59 -0.06 13.35
C MET A 307 -9.88 -0.42 12.64
N PHE A 308 -9.77 -0.98 11.45
CA PHE A 308 -10.94 -1.58 10.81
C PHE A 308 -11.41 -2.79 11.61
N GLU A 309 -12.68 -3.17 11.42
CA GLU A 309 -13.30 -4.28 12.14
C GLU A 309 -12.53 -5.60 11.93
N GLY A 310 -12.16 -6.28 13.03
CA GLY A 310 -11.42 -7.53 13.00
C GLY A 310 -9.89 -7.38 13.01
N LEU A 311 -9.33 -6.18 12.78
CA LEU A 311 -7.87 -6.02 12.74
C LEU A 311 -7.22 -6.31 14.11
N ALA A 312 -7.80 -5.83 15.21
CA ALA A 312 -7.24 -6.07 16.54
C ALA A 312 -7.18 -7.57 16.86
N GLU A 313 -8.26 -8.30 16.57
CA GLU A 313 -8.36 -9.75 16.73
C GLU A 313 -7.35 -10.48 15.85
N LEU A 314 -7.16 -10.02 14.60
CA LEU A 314 -6.14 -10.57 13.69
C LEU A 314 -4.71 -10.39 14.25
N LEU A 315 -4.41 -9.22 14.84
CA LEU A 315 -3.10 -8.93 15.42
C LEU A 315 -2.84 -9.72 16.70
N GLU A 316 -3.86 -9.88 17.55
CA GLU A 316 -3.76 -10.69 18.77
C GLU A 316 -3.66 -12.18 18.48
N ALA A 317 -4.33 -12.67 17.42
CA ALA A 317 -4.24 -14.05 16.97
C ALA A 317 -2.90 -14.37 16.28
N SER A 318 -2.21 -13.36 15.74
CA SER A 318 -0.88 -13.54 15.20
C SER A 318 0.11 -13.78 16.35
N GLU A 319 0.57 -15.03 16.51
CA GLU A 319 1.55 -15.37 17.53
C GLU A 319 2.78 -14.46 17.43
N THR A 320 3.39 -14.12 18.57
CA THR A 320 4.66 -13.39 18.64
C THR A 320 5.85 -14.19 18.10
N GLY A 321 5.63 -15.46 17.74
CA GLY A 321 6.65 -16.33 17.15
C GLY A 321 6.73 -16.18 15.63
N SER A 322 7.92 -15.91 15.12
CA SER A 322 8.24 -16.22 13.73
C SER A 322 7.91 -17.68 13.47
N CYS A 323 7.17 -17.99 12.41
CA CYS A 323 6.96 -19.37 11.96
C CYS A 323 8.29 -20.13 11.92
N GLY A 324 8.58 -20.98 12.93
CA GLY A 324 9.87 -21.65 13.12
C GLY A 324 10.24 -22.66 12.02
N THR A 325 9.36 -22.84 11.04
CA THR A 325 9.51 -23.71 9.86
C THR A 325 9.54 -22.92 8.55
N CYS A 326 9.29 -21.62 8.57
CA CYS A 326 9.30 -20.80 7.38
C CYS A 326 10.76 -20.53 6.98
N GLN A 327 11.27 -21.28 5.99
CA GLN A 327 12.60 -21.02 5.43
C GLN A 327 12.54 -19.80 4.51
N TYR A 328 13.15 -18.71 4.96
CA TYR A 328 13.25 -17.46 4.22
C TYR A 328 14.36 -17.60 3.16
N LYS A 329 14.00 -17.74 1.88
CA LYS A 329 14.97 -17.75 0.78
C LYS A 329 15.14 -16.34 0.21
N GLY A 330 16.33 -16.03 -0.30
CA GLY A 330 16.69 -14.72 -0.85
C GLY A 330 16.00 -14.34 -2.18
N SER A 331 15.02 -15.12 -2.65
CA SER A 331 14.27 -14.85 -3.88
C SER A 331 12.78 -15.16 -3.74
N TYR A 332 11.99 -14.35 -4.45
CA TYR A 332 10.53 -14.35 -4.51
C TYR A 332 9.95 -15.60 -5.20
N GLY A 333 8.84 -16.14 -4.70
CA GLY A 333 8.11 -17.27 -5.31
C GLY A 333 8.64 -18.67 -4.97
N SER A 334 9.43 -18.83 -3.90
CA SER A 334 9.79 -20.15 -3.37
C SER A 334 8.64 -20.76 -2.55
N GLU A 335 8.49 -22.09 -2.58
CA GLU A 335 7.48 -22.88 -1.83
C GLU A 335 7.12 -22.26 -0.47
N ILE A 336 5.96 -21.60 -0.41
CA ILE A 336 5.41 -21.06 0.82
C ILE A 336 4.55 -22.14 1.45
N LYS A 337 4.64 -22.29 2.78
CA LYS A 337 3.69 -23.11 3.53
C LYS A 337 2.27 -22.62 3.23
N GLY A 338 1.38 -23.51 2.79
CA GLY A 338 0.04 -23.14 2.35
C GLY A 338 -0.07 -22.80 0.85
N GLN A 339 0.93 -23.11 0.01
CA GLN A 339 0.82 -22.93 -1.45
C GLN A 339 -0.43 -23.58 -2.04
N ALA A 340 -0.82 -24.78 -1.56
CA ALA A 340 -2.04 -25.45 -2.01
C ALA A 340 -3.31 -24.68 -1.61
N GLU A 341 -3.33 -24.09 -0.41
CA GLU A 341 -4.43 -23.25 0.07
C GLU A 341 -4.53 -21.97 -0.77
N TRP A 342 -3.41 -21.28 -0.98
CA TRP A 342 -3.31 -20.11 -1.87
C TRP A 342 -3.76 -20.41 -3.29
N GLN A 343 -3.29 -21.52 -3.85
CA GLN A 343 -3.69 -21.97 -5.18
C GLN A 343 -5.20 -22.22 -5.26
N SER A 344 -5.75 -22.97 -4.30
CA SER A 344 -7.19 -23.23 -4.22
C SER A 344 -7.99 -21.93 -4.06
N TYR A 345 -7.49 -20.99 -3.26
CA TYR A 345 -8.15 -19.71 -3.02
C TYR A 345 -8.18 -18.86 -4.30
N ILE A 346 -7.04 -18.67 -4.97
CA ILE A 346 -6.98 -17.91 -6.22
C ILE A 346 -7.81 -18.58 -7.33
N GLN A 347 -7.72 -19.91 -7.49
CA GLN A 347 -8.50 -20.64 -8.50
C GLN A 347 -10.01 -20.61 -8.21
N GLY A 348 -10.41 -20.48 -6.94
CA GLY A 348 -11.80 -20.33 -6.54
C GLY A 348 -12.39 -18.94 -6.76
N PHE A 349 -11.60 -17.94 -7.16
CA PHE A 349 -12.07 -16.56 -7.32
C PHE A 349 -13.29 -16.43 -8.24
N PRO A 350 -13.34 -17.03 -9.45
CA PRO A 350 -14.50 -16.90 -10.32
C PRO A 350 -15.80 -17.42 -9.68
N ALA A 351 -15.72 -18.50 -8.89
CA ALA A 351 -16.87 -19.04 -8.18
C ALA A 351 -17.34 -18.11 -7.05
N ARG A 352 -16.41 -17.57 -6.24
CA ARG A 352 -16.74 -16.57 -5.20
C ARG A 352 -17.33 -15.29 -5.80
N ALA A 353 -16.76 -14.82 -6.90
CA ALA A 353 -17.26 -13.63 -7.60
C ALA A 353 -18.67 -13.87 -8.16
N ALA A 354 -18.94 -15.04 -8.74
CA ALA A 354 -20.25 -15.40 -9.27
C ALA A 354 -21.32 -15.59 -8.17
N GLU A 355 -20.92 -15.99 -6.97
CA GLU A 355 -21.80 -16.10 -5.80
C GLU A 355 -22.33 -14.74 -5.36
N VAL A 356 -21.48 -13.71 -5.32
CA VAL A 356 -21.85 -12.37 -4.84
C VAL A 356 -22.33 -11.44 -5.96
N PHE A 357 -21.90 -11.68 -7.22
CA PHE A 357 -22.36 -10.98 -8.42
C PHE A 357 -23.01 -11.97 -9.40
N PRO A 358 -24.30 -12.32 -9.23
CA PRO A 358 -24.97 -13.35 -10.05
C PRO A 358 -24.98 -13.08 -11.55
N SER A 359 -24.84 -11.82 -11.98
CA SER A 359 -24.72 -11.43 -13.38
C SER A 359 -23.50 -12.04 -14.08
N LEU A 360 -22.43 -12.36 -13.33
CA LEU A 360 -21.24 -13.02 -13.86
C LEU A 360 -21.50 -14.47 -14.31
N SER A 361 -22.49 -15.15 -13.71
CA SER A 361 -22.87 -16.51 -14.10
C SER A 361 -23.58 -16.58 -15.46
N GLN A 362 -24.05 -15.43 -15.98
CA GLN A 362 -24.85 -15.35 -17.20
C GLN A 362 -24.00 -15.03 -18.45
N GLN A 363 -22.71 -14.75 -18.30
CA GLN A 363 -21.81 -14.47 -19.42
C GLN A 363 -20.88 -15.66 -19.69
N PRO A 364 -20.84 -16.22 -20.92
CA PRO A 364 -19.79 -17.16 -21.28
C PRO A 364 -18.44 -16.43 -21.24
N LEU A 365 -17.53 -16.88 -20.36
CA LEU A 365 -16.16 -16.37 -20.17
C LEU A 365 -15.22 -16.57 -21.38
N VAL A 366 -15.76 -16.90 -22.55
CA VAL A 366 -14.98 -17.14 -23.77
C VAL A 366 -15.01 -15.88 -24.61
N VAL A 367 -13.98 -15.05 -24.49
CA VAL A 367 -13.55 -14.25 -25.64
C VAL A 367 -12.75 -15.22 -26.52
N PRO A 368 -13.22 -15.57 -27.73
CA PRO A 368 -12.39 -16.30 -28.67
C PRO A 368 -11.14 -15.47 -28.90
N VAL A 369 -9.98 -16.01 -28.55
CA VAL A 369 -8.73 -15.50 -29.09
C VAL A 369 -8.71 -16.03 -30.52
N ASP A 370 -9.26 -15.26 -31.45
CA ASP A 370 -9.07 -15.54 -32.86
C ASP A 370 -7.54 -15.52 -33.13
N GLU A 371 -7.03 -16.64 -33.62
CA GLU A 371 -5.61 -16.90 -33.93
C GLU A 371 -5.01 -15.93 -34.96
#